data_AF-W4FXS1-F1
#
_entry.id   AF-W4FXS1-F1
#
_cell.length_a   1.000
_cell.length_b   1.000
_cell.length_c   1.000
_cell.angle_alpha   90.00
_cell.angle_beta   90.00
_cell.angle_gamma   90.00
#
_symmetry.space_group_name_H-M   'P 1'
#
loop_
_entity.id
_entity.type
_entity.pdbx_description
1 polymer ?
#
loop_
_entity_poly.entity_id
_entity_poly.type
_entity_poly.pdbx_seq_one_letter_code
_entity_poly.pdbx_strand_id
1 'polypeptide(L)'
;MWGRQDTHLYLADMASCQCNQHLANSGVLLVDRTDKLASESALRKVQRFLLHCGYNRGNKKGKKSLALTEKNTLLRDLYVRRMCVATQHIDPRNRRTVFYTDESFVHHHYNKNDISLHDPTDELDIHHSNLQPIEVVWAIIKGNVGRRYQDDTTFQEVGQRLDAACANLTSHSIFGYIRKAEYDLLDLHRHVSYIDDDNYQEDNEVAGDGSDGTVSSSASQDSANDAGF
;
A
#
# COMPACT_ATOMS: atom_id res chain seq x y z
N MET A 1 -22.51 31.23 2.27
CA MET A 1 -21.17 31.18 1.67
C MET A 1 -20.25 30.64 2.74
N TRP A 2 -20.02 29.32 2.78
CA TRP A 2 -19.06 28.72 3.72
C TRP A 2 -17.79 28.39 2.94
N GLY A 3 -16.66 28.75 3.52
CA GLY A 3 -15.33 28.64 2.93
C GLY A 3 -14.94 27.19 2.67
N ARG A 4 -14.19 27.01 1.59
CA ARG A 4 -13.72 25.74 0.99
C ARG A 4 -12.92 24.81 1.91
N GLN A 5 -12.61 25.21 3.14
CA GLN A 5 -11.57 24.59 3.96
C GLN A 5 -12.11 23.61 5.03
N ASP A 6 -13.28 23.82 5.61
CA ASP A 6 -13.72 23.01 6.77
C ASP A 6 -14.53 21.75 6.40
N THR A 7 -15.10 21.68 5.19
CA THR A 7 -15.88 20.51 4.74
C THR A 7 -15.07 19.44 4.01
N HIS A 8 -13.82 19.74 3.65
CA HIS A 8 -13.04 18.88 2.73
C HIS A 8 -12.63 17.54 3.37
N LEU A 9 -12.29 17.56 4.66
CA LEU A 9 -11.69 16.42 5.36
C LEU A 9 -12.71 15.37 5.86
N TYR A 10 -13.96 15.75 6.13
CA TYR A 10 -14.94 14.83 6.74
C TYR A 10 -15.77 14.02 5.74
N LEU A 11 -15.78 14.40 4.46
CA LEU A 11 -16.61 13.77 3.43
C LEU A 11 -15.85 12.75 2.57
N ALA A 12 -14.51 12.74 2.63
CA ALA A 12 -13.66 11.98 1.73
C ALA A 12 -13.85 10.46 1.85
N ASP A 13 -14.30 9.95 3.01
CA ASP A 13 -14.52 8.52 3.26
C ASP A 13 -15.99 8.10 3.27
N MET A 14 -16.92 9.04 3.06
CA MET A 14 -18.35 8.75 3.17
C MET A 14 -18.98 8.30 1.85
N ALA A 15 -19.94 7.38 1.94
CA ALA A 15 -20.84 7.10 0.84
C ALA A 15 -21.74 8.31 0.52
N SER A 16 -22.11 8.51 -0.74
CA SER A 16 -23.05 9.60 -1.12
C SER A 16 -24.37 9.60 -0.33
N CYS A 17 -24.87 8.42 0.08
CA CYS A 17 -26.04 8.31 0.94
C CYS A 17 -25.77 8.75 2.39
N GLN A 18 -24.58 8.46 2.93
CA GLN A 18 -24.15 8.91 4.24
C GLN A 18 -23.93 10.44 4.25
N CYS A 19 -23.38 11.03 3.17
CA CYS A 19 -23.33 12.48 3.00
C CYS A 19 -24.73 13.11 3.04
N ASN A 20 -25.68 12.54 2.31
CA ASN A 20 -27.07 13.00 2.30
C ASN A 20 -27.69 12.96 3.71
N GLN A 21 -27.45 11.87 4.44
CA GLN A 21 -27.94 11.69 5.81
C GLN A 21 -27.27 12.67 6.78
N HIS A 22 -25.96 12.85 6.67
CA HIS A 22 -25.18 13.76 7.49
C HIS A 22 -25.62 15.22 7.29
N LEU A 23 -25.76 15.66 6.03
CA LEU A 23 -26.22 17.01 5.69
C LEU A 23 -27.67 17.26 6.15
N ALA A 24 -28.52 16.23 6.13
CA ALA A 24 -29.87 16.34 6.66
C ALA A 24 -29.88 16.39 8.19
N ASN A 25 -29.03 15.59 8.87
CA ASN A 25 -28.89 15.61 10.33
C ASN A 25 -28.29 16.93 10.84
N SER A 26 -27.39 17.56 10.09
CA SER A 26 -26.81 18.86 10.43
C SER A 26 -27.74 20.04 10.09
N GLY A 27 -28.94 19.78 9.58
CA GLY A 27 -29.93 20.81 9.21
C GLY A 27 -29.58 21.59 7.93
N VAL A 28 -28.49 21.24 7.25
CA VAL A 28 -28.04 21.88 6.02
C VAL A 28 -28.94 21.50 4.83
N LEU A 29 -29.52 20.30 4.88
CA LEU A 29 -30.40 19.76 3.85
C LEU A 29 -31.78 19.44 4.42
N LEU A 30 -32.78 20.26 4.08
CA LEU A 30 -34.18 20.00 4.46
C LEU A 30 -34.79 18.97 3.50
N VAL A 31 -35.01 17.75 4.00
CA VAL A 31 -35.61 16.64 3.25
C VAL A 31 -36.64 15.96 4.12
N ASP A 32 -37.85 15.80 3.59
CA ASP A 32 -38.84 14.90 4.16
C ASP A 32 -38.39 13.45 3.95
N ARG A 33 -38.07 12.78 5.06
CA ARG A 33 -37.56 11.41 5.07
C ARG A 33 -38.66 10.36 4.90
N THR A 34 -39.92 10.76 5.08
CA THR A 34 -41.07 9.87 4.90
C THR A 34 -41.44 9.74 3.43
N ASP A 35 -41.09 10.74 2.62
CA ASP A 35 -41.23 10.72 1.16
C ASP A 35 -39.96 10.16 0.48
N LYS A 36 -40.12 8.96 -0.08
CA LYS A 36 -39.09 8.28 -0.85
C LYS A 36 -38.65 9.08 -2.09
N LEU A 37 -39.58 9.73 -2.78
CA LEU A 37 -39.26 10.51 -3.99
C LEU A 37 -38.48 11.78 -3.66
N ALA A 38 -38.86 12.47 -2.58
CA ALA A 38 -38.10 13.61 -2.06
C ALA A 38 -36.68 13.19 -1.65
N SER A 39 -36.55 12.07 -0.95
CA SER A 39 -35.26 11.53 -0.51
C SER A 39 -34.34 11.16 -1.68
N GLU A 40 -34.86 10.52 -2.73
CA GLU A 40 -34.11 10.19 -3.95
C GLU A 40 -33.72 11.43 -4.76
N SER A 41 -34.59 12.44 -4.79
CA SER A 41 -34.31 13.72 -5.46
C SER A 41 -33.21 14.51 -4.73
N ALA A 42 -33.26 14.50 -3.40
CA ALA A 42 -32.24 15.12 -2.56
C ALA A 42 -30.88 14.43 -2.71
N LEU A 43 -30.86 13.10 -2.70
CA LEU A 43 -29.64 12.31 -2.94
C LEU A 43 -28.99 12.69 -4.29
N ARG A 44 -29.79 12.81 -5.36
CA ARG A 44 -29.29 13.23 -6.68
C ARG A 44 -28.70 14.64 -6.66
N LYS A 45 -29.28 15.57 -5.92
CA LYS A 45 -28.74 16.92 -5.74
C LYS A 45 -27.41 16.90 -5.00
N VAL A 46 -27.32 16.14 -3.90
CA VAL A 46 -26.07 15.96 -3.14
C VAL A 46 -24.98 15.33 -4.01
N GLN A 47 -25.31 14.29 -4.78
CA GLN A 47 -24.36 13.66 -5.71
C GLN A 47 -23.81 14.65 -6.75
N ARG A 48 -24.68 15.48 -7.35
CA ARG A 48 -24.24 16.53 -8.28
C ARG A 48 -23.37 17.59 -7.61
N PHE A 49 -23.70 17.98 -6.38
CA PHE A 49 -22.91 18.93 -5.61
C PHE A 49 -21.51 18.38 -5.31
N LEU A 50 -21.40 17.14 -4.83
CA LEU A 50 -20.12 16.49 -4.56
C LEU A 50 -19.25 16.40 -5.82
N LEU A 51 -19.84 16.04 -6.97
CA LEU A 51 -19.14 16.05 -8.24
C LEU A 51 -18.65 17.46 -8.62
N HIS A 52 -19.48 18.48 -8.41
CA HIS A 52 -19.10 19.88 -8.64
C HIS A 52 -17.97 20.35 -7.72
N CYS A 53 -17.91 19.82 -6.49
CA CYS A 53 -16.81 20.06 -5.55
C CYS A 53 -15.52 19.30 -5.91
N GLY A 54 -15.53 18.46 -6.96
CA GLY A 54 -14.35 17.74 -7.44
C GLY A 54 -14.18 16.33 -6.86
N TYR A 55 -15.15 15.84 -6.10
CA TYR A 55 -15.11 14.49 -5.56
C TYR A 55 -15.43 13.44 -6.63
N ASN A 56 -14.67 12.35 -6.62
CA ASN A 56 -14.87 11.22 -7.52
C ASN A 56 -15.55 10.05 -6.81
N ARG A 57 -16.25 9.22 -7.59
CA ARG A 57 -16.94 8.03 -7.10
C ARG A 57 -16.18 6.76 -7.47
N GLY A 58 -16.16 5.80 -6.57
CA GLY A 58 -15.46 4.52 -6.72
C GLY A 58 -14.03 4.59 -6.16
N ASN A 59 -13.24 3.55 -6.43
CA ASN A 59 -11.88 3.44 -5.89
C ASN A 59 -10.89 4.28 -6.72
N LYS A 60 -9.99 4.99 -6.02
CA LYS A 60 -8.88 5.74 -6.62
C LYS A 60 -8.00 4.77 -7.42
N LYS A 61 -7.92 4.93 -8.74
CA LYS A 61 -7.09 4.06 -9.60
C LYS A 61 -5.64 4.52 -9.56
N GLY A 62 -4.74 3.60 -9.23
CA GLY A 62 -3.29 3.84 -9.22
C GLY A 62 -2.87 4.63 -8.01
N LYS A 63 -2.35 3.91 -7.01
CA LYS A 63 -1.62 4.50 -5.88
C LYS A 63 -0.46 5.31 -6.47
N LYS A 64 -0.53 6.63 -6.49
CA LYS A 64 0.71 7.41 -6.53
C LYS A 64 1.38 7.08 -5.22
N SER A 65 2.49 6.35 -5.25
CA SER A 65 3.39 6.34 -4.10
C SER A 65 3.63 7.81 -3.77
N LEU A 66 3.32 8.28 -2.56
CA LEU A 66 3.96 9.49 -2.04
C LEU A 66 5.45 9.30 -2.36
N ALA A 67 6.07 10.31 -2.99
CA ALA A 67 7.49 10.24 -3.24
C ALA A 67 8.15 10.01 -1.87
N LEU A 68 8.73 8.83 -1.69
CA LEU A 68 9.38 8.49 -0.44
C LEU A 68 10.49 9.51 -0.25
N THR A 69 10.57 10.10 0.95
CA THR A 69 11.74 10.89 1.31
C THR A 69 12.99 10.02 1.16
N GLU A 70 14.14 10.61 0.84
CA GLU A 70 15.39 9.87 0.69
C GLU A 70 15.66 8.94 1.88
N LYS A 71 15.43 9.43 3.10
CA LYS A 71 15.50 8.64 4.34
C LYS A 71 14.58 7.42 4.32
N ASN A 72 13.32 7.58 3.91
CA ASN A 72 12.36 6.47 3.87
C ASN A 72 12.68 5.49 2.73
N THR A 73 13.22 5.98 1.61
CA THR A 73 13.73 5.15 0.51
C THR A 73 14.86 4.25 1.00
N LEU A 74 15.87 4.80 1.67
CA LEU A 74 16.98 4.02 2.24
C LEU A 74 16.49 2.98 3.25
N LEU A 75 15.56 3.36 4.14
CA LEU A 75 14.99 2.42 5.12
C LEU A 75 14.20 1.29 4.46
N ARG A 76 13.43 1.60 3.41
CA ARG A 76 12.71 0.61 2.60
C ARG A 76 13.70 -0.34 1.93
N ASP A 77 14.75 0.17 1.31
CA ASP A 77 15.70 -0.64 0.56
C ASP A 77 16.49 -1.57 1.50
N LEU A 78 16.90 -1.07 2.68
CA LEU A 78 17.47 -1.89 3.74
C LEU A 78 16.50 -2.98 4.23
N TYR A 79 15.22 -2.65 4.42
CA TYR A 79 14.19 -3.61 4.78
C TYR A 79 14.05 -4.70 3.69
N VAL A 80 13.97 -4.29 2.42
CA VAL A 80 13.80 -5.19 1.28
C VAL A 80 14.96 -6.19 1.18
N ARG A 81 16.21 -5.72 1.22
CA ARG A 81 17.41 -6.58 1.21
C ARG A 81 17.37 -7.59 2.35
N ARG A 82 17.10 -7.14 3.58
CA ARG A 82 17.06 -7.99 4.77
C ARG A 82 15.95 -9.05 4.68
N MET A 83 14.76 -8.65 4.24
CA MET A 83 13.61 -9.55 4.16
C MET A 83 13.73 -10.53 2.99
N CYS A 84 14.31 -10.13 1.86
CA CYS A 84 14.63 -11.05 0.77
C CYS A 84 15.54 -12.17 1.26
N VAL A 85 16.64 -11.83 1.94
CA VAL A 85 17.54 -12.83 2.53
C VAL A 85 16.78 -13.73 3.51
N ALA A 86 15.93 -13.18 4.39
CA ALA A 86 15.20 -13.97 5.37
C ALA A 86 14.15 -14.94 4.77
N THR A 87 13.52 -14.55 3.66
CA THR A 87 12.34 -15.24 3.10
C THR A 87 12.62 -16.06 1.84
N GLN A 88 13.71 -15.79 1.10
CA GLN A 88 13.94 -16.34 -0.24
C GLN A 88 14.95 -17.50 -0.28
N HIS A 89 15.20 -18.16 0.85
CA HIS A 89 16.03 -19.37 0.87
C HIS A 89 15.35 -20.54 0.15
N ILE A 90 16.11 -21.21 -0.75
CA ILE A 90 15.66 -22.38 -1.51
C ILE A 90 15.30 -23.55 -0.58
N ASP A 91 16.08 -23.76 0.50
CA ASP A 91 15.75 -24.74 1.54
C ASP A 91 14.81 -24.10 2.57
N PRO A 92 13.56 -24.61 2.72
CA PRO A 92 12.61 -24.11 3.71
C PRO A 92 13.12 -24.14 5.15
N ARG A 93 14.05 -25.04 5.49
CA ARG A 93 14.63 -25.15 6.84
C ARG A 93 15.54 -23.98 7.20
N ASN A 94 16.05 -23.29 6.18
CA ASN A 94 16.91 -22.12 6.35
C ASN A 94 16.11 -20.81 6.27
N ARG A 95 14.81 -20.87 5.95
CA ARG A 95 13.94 -19.69 5.95
C ARG A 95 13.64 -19.30 7.38
N ARG A 96 13.74 -18.00 7.68
CA ARG A 96 13.33 -17.51 9.00
C ARG A 96 11.81 -17.54 9.10
N THR A 97 11.31 -17.89 10.28
CA THR A 97 9.90 -17.67 10.61
C THR A 97 9.64 -16.17 10.72
N VAL A 98 8.74 -15.66 9.87
CA VAL A 98 8.32 -14.26 9.89
C VAL A 98 6.92 -14.18 10.49
N PHE A 99 6.78 -13.36 11.52
CA PHE A 99 5.49 -13.06 12.14
C PHE A 99 5.03 -11.67 11.65
N TYR A 100 3.89 -11.63 10.97
CA TYR A 100 3.26 -10.39 10.56
C TYR A 100 2.23 -9.98 11.62
N THR A 101 2.48 -8.86 12.29
CA THR A 101 1.60 -8.31 13.33
C THR A 101 1.12 -6.95 12.87
N ASP A 102 -0.15 -6.68 13.09
CA ASP A 102 -0.74 -5.38 12.80
C ASP A 102 -2.10 -5.24 13.49
N GLU A 103 -2.56 -4.01 13.66
CA GLU A 103 -3.84 -3.65 14.25
C GLU A 103 -4.76 -3.05 13.21
N SER A 104 -6.05 -3.38 13.28
CA SER A 104 -7.01 -2.84 12.33
C SER A 104 -8.34 -2.51 13.00
N PHE A 105 -8.89 -1.34 12.64
CA PHE A 105 -10.14 -0.85 13.19
C PHE A 105 -11.31 -1.20 12.25
N VAL A 106 -12.40 -1.73 12.82
CA VAL A 106 -13.70 -1.85 12.15
C VAL A 106 -14.62 -0.77 12.68
N HIS A 107 -15.08 0.12 11.80
CA HIS A 107 -15.95 1.24 12.16
C HIS A 107 -17.36 1.04 11.58
N HIS A 108 -18.39 1.61 12.22
CA HIS A 108 -19.78 1.53 11.75
C HIS A 108 -20.03 2.25 10.41
N HIS A 109 -19.09 3.11 9.99
CA HIS A 109 -19.09 3.73 8.66
C HIS A 109 -18.43 2.89 7.57
N TYR A 110 -18.01 1.64 7.86
CA TYR A 110 -17.40 0.79 6.85
C TYR A 110 -18.31 0.70 5.62
N ASN A 111 -17.76 1.12 4.48
CA ASN A 111 -18.59 1.43 3.32
C ASN A 111 -19.22 0.14 2.78
N LYS A 112 -20.55 0.05 2.84
CA LYS A 112 -21.30 -1.16 2.47
C LYS A 112 -21.33 -1.40 0.95
N ASN A 113 -20.94 -0.40 0.15
CA ASN A 113 -21.15 -0.35 -1.28
C ASN A 113 -19.92 0.26 -2.00
N ASP A 114 -19.67 -0.11 -3.27
CA ASP A 114 -18.66 0.49 -4.19
C ASP A 114 -18.96 1.96 -4.57
N ILE A 115 -19.63 2.70 -3.68
CA ILE A 115 -20.08 4.08 -3.86
C ILE A 115 -19.22 5.05 -3.06
N SER A 116 -18.07 4.59 -2.56
CA SER A 116 -17.12 5.43 -1.84
C SER A 116 -16.85 6.67 -2.66
N LEU A 117 -16.99 7.81 -2.01
CA LEU A 117 -16.44 9.03 -2.51
C LEU A 117 -14.93 8.99 -2.21
N HIS A 118 -14.11 9.68 -3.00
CA HIS A 118 -12.75 10.01 -2.61
C HIS A 118 -12.41 11.38 -3.20
N ASP A 119 -11.59 12.14 -2.48
CA ASP A 119 -11.00 13.36 -3.01
C ASP A 119 -9.76 12.98 -3.86
N PRO A 120 -9.70 13.33 -5.15
CA PRO A 120 -8.53 13.08 -5.98
C PRO A 120 -7.25 13.75 -5.46
N THR A 121 -7.37 14.84 -4.71
CA THR A 121 -6.24 15.58 -4.10
C THR A 121 -5.84 15.08 -2.71
N ASP A 122 -6.61 14.16 -2.12
CA ASP A 122 -6.24 13.56 -0.84
C ASP A 122 -5.10 12.54 -1.01
N GLU A 123 -3.90 12.93 -0.59
CA GLU A 123 -2.68 12.13 -0.64
C GLU A 123 -2.49 11.26 0.63
N LEU A 124 -3.41 11.30 1.59
CA LEU A 124 -3.23 10.64 2.89
C LEU A 124 -3.46 9.12 2.85
N ASP A 125 -4.06 8.57 1.80
CA ASP A 125 -4.40 7.13 1.72
C ASP A 125 -3.37 6.30 0.93
N ILE A 126 -2.09 6.49 1.24
CA ILE A 126 -0.98 5.85 0.53
C ILE A 126 -0.07 5.12 1.52
N HIS A 127 -0.36 3.84 1.75
CA HIS A 127 0.54 2.94 2.45
C HIS A 127 0.98 1.75 1.58
N HIS A 128 2.23 1.35 1.75
CA HIS A 128 2.92 0.21 1.12
C HIS A 128 2.37 -1.15 1.60
N SER A 129 1.05 -1.31 1.59
CA SER A 129 0.33 -2.49 2.07
C SER A 129 0.64 -3.78 1.30
N ASN A 130 1.42 -3.70 0.22
CA ASN A 130 1.73 -4.84 -0.63
C ASN A 130 2.77 -5.79 0.01
N LEU A 131 3.60 -5.30 0.94
CA LEU A 131 4.61 -6.11 1.64
C LEU A 131 4.12 -6.66 2.98
N GLN A 132 2.92 -6.28 3.42
CA GLN A 132 2.32 -6.70 4.68
C GLN A 132 1.07 -7.53 4.38
N PRO A 133 1.18 -8.87 4.24
CA PRO A 133 0.05 -9.72 3.90
C PRO A 133 -1.08 -9.68 4.94
N ILE A 134 -0.76 -9.32 6.19
CA ILE A 134 -1.75 -9.14 7.27
C ILE A 134 -2.76 -8.02 6.95
N GLU A 135 -2.37 -7.01 6.18
CA GLU A 135 -3.27 -5.94 5.73
C GLU A 135 -4.34 -6.45 4.77
N VAL A 136 -3.98 -7.39 3.89
CA VAL A 136 -4.93 -8.05 2.98
C VAL A 136 -5.91 -8.92 3.77
N VAL A 137 -5.40 -9.64 4.77
CA VAL A 137 -6.21 -10.41 5.70
C VAL A 137 -7.21 -9.50 6.43
N TRP A 138 -6.73 -8.37 6.97
CA TRP A 138 -7.59 -7.37 7.60
C TRP A 138 -8.61 -6.80 6.63
N ALA A 139 -8.23 -6.41 5.42
CA ALA A 139 -9.16 -5.89 4.42
C ALA A 139 -10.33 -6.85 4.15
N ILE A 140 -10.06 -8.16 4.10
CA ILE A 140 -11.10 -9.19 3.91
C ILE A 140 -12.00 -9.31 5.14
N ILE A 141 -11.42 -9.47 6.33
CA ILE A 141 -12.16 -9.60 7.59
C ILE A 141 -13.03 -8.37 7.81
N LYS A 142 -12.43 -7.18 7.75
CA LYS A 142 -13.13 -5.91 7.93
C LYS A 142 -14.19 -5.70 6.86
N GLY A 143 -13.93 -6.09 5.61
CA GLY A 143 -14.95 -6.08 4.56
C GLY A 143 -16.17 -6.94 4.92
N ASN A 144 -15.96 -8.15 5.44
CA ASN A 144 -17.04 -9.06 5.81
C ASN A 144 -17.85 -8.57 7.01
N VAL A 145 -17.18 -8.04 8.04
CA VAL A 145 -17.82 -7.53 9.26
C VAL A 145 -18.45 -6.16 9.02
N GLY A 146 -17.70 -5.25 8.42
CA GLY A 146 -18.08 -3.88 8.09
C GLY A 146 -19.33 -3.78 7.22
N ARG A 147 -19.44 -4.61 6.18
CA ARG A 147 -20.64 -4.65 5.31
C ARG A 147 -21.94 -5.01 6.06
N ARG A 148 -21.83 -5.65 7.23
CA ARG A 148 -22.97 -6.11 8.05
C ARG A 148 -23.26 -5.20 9.23
N TYR A 149 -22.52 -4.12 9.45
CA TYR A 149 -22.83 -3.15 10.50
C TYR A 149 -24.21 -2.56 10.30
N GLN A 150 -24.98 -2.39 11.36
CA GLN A 150 -26.25 -1.67 11.41
C GLN A 150 -26.24 -0.75 12.64
N ASP A 151 -27.14 0.23 12.70
CA ASP A 151 -27.16 1.23 13.77
C ASP A 151 -27.38 0.60 15.17
N ASP A 152 -28.00 -0.58 15.24
CA ASP A 152 -28.25 -1.37 16.44
C ASP A 152 -27.24 -2.50 16.67
N THR A 153 -26.19 -2.60 15.85
CA THR A 153 -25.17 -3.66 15.99
C THR A 153 -24.42 -3.53 17.31
N THR A 154 -24.44 -4.59 18.10
CA THR A 154 -23.75 -4.64 19.40
C THR A 154 -22.31 -5.10 19.29
N PHE A 155 -21.49 -4.77 20.28
CA PHE A 155 -20.09 -5.23 20.34
C PHE A 155 -19.97 -6.76 20.33
N GLN A 156 -20.91 -7.47 20.97
CA GLN A 156 -20.94 -8.93 20.99
C GLN A 156 -21.16 -9.52 19.58
N GLU A 157 -22.06 -8.94 18.81
CA GLU A 157 -22.31 -9.37 17.43
C GLU A 157 -21.10 -9.08 16.53
N VAL A 158 -20.40 -7.97 16.74
CA VAL A 158 -19.15 -7.67 16.03
C VAL A 158 -18.11 -8.74 16.34
N GLY A 159 -17.94 -9.11 17.61
CA GLY A 159 -17.05 -10.20 18.03
C GLY A 159 -17.38 -11.52 17.34
N GLN A 160 -18.65 -11.95 17.38
CA GLN A 160 -19.08 -13.19 16.70
C GLN A 160 -18.84 -13.15 15.18
N ARG A 161 -19.02 -11.99 14.55
CA ARG A 161 -18.77 -11.82 13.11
C ARG A 161 -17.28 -11.84 12.79
N LEU A 162 -16.43 -11.31 13.67
CA LEU A 162 -14.97 -11.41 13.55
C LEU A 162 -14.53 -12.87 13.66
N ASP A 163 -15.02 -13.61 14.67
CA ASP A 163 -14.70 -15.04 14.83
C ASP A 163 -15.10 -15.85 13.60
N ALA A 164 -16.31 -15.62 13.09
CA ALA A 164 -16.79 -16.27 11.88
C ALA A 164 -15.98 -15.87 10.63
N ALA A 165 -15.59 -14.60 10.50
CA ALA A 165 -14.76 -14.13 9.38
C ALA A 165 -13.36 -14.75 9.42
N CYS A 166 -12.76 -14.85 10.60
CA CYS A 166 -11.48 -15.52 10.82
C CYS A 166 -11.56 -17.02 10.51
N ALA A 167 -12.61 -17.72 10.96
CA ALA A 167 -12.80 -19.13 10.69
C ALA A 167 -12.99 -19.45 9.20
N ASN A 168 -13.48 -18.49 8.41
CA ASN A 168 -13.63 -18.61 6.96
C ASN A 168 -12.33 -18.42 6.18
N LEU A 169 -11.25 -17.94 6.81
CA LEU A 169 -9.95 -17.82 6.14
C LEU A 169 -9.30 -19.19 6.01
N THR A 170 -9.11 -19.63 4.77
CA THR A 170 -8.42 -20.89 4.50
C THR A 170 -6.90 -20.71 4.56
N SER A 171 -6.19 -21.74 5.03
CA SER A 171 -4.72 -21.76 4.98
C SER A 171 -4.17 -21.53 3.57
N HIS A 172 -4.91 -21.97 2.54
CA HIS A 172 -4.55 -21.75 1.14
C HIS A 172 -4.60 -20.26 0.75
N SER A 173 -5.64 -19.54 1.17
CA SER A 173 -5.77 -18.10 0.94
C SER A 173 -4.65 -17.32 1.64
N ILE A 174 -4.39 -17.65 2.91
CA ILE A 174 -3.32 -17.02 3.72
C ILE A 174 -1.95 -17.24 3.06
N PHE A 175 -1.67 -18.49 2.66
CA PHE A 175 -0.45 -18.82 1.93
C PHE A 175 -0.33 -18.01 0.63
N GLY A 176 -1.44 -17.86 -0.11
CA GLY A 176 -1.49 -17.02 -1.31
C GLY A 176 -1.14 -15.55 -1.04
N TYR A 177 -1.64 -14.96 0.06
CA TYR A 177 -1.32 -13.58 0.42
C TYR A 177 0.16 -13.40 0.79
N ILE A 178 0.71 -14.34 1.57
CA ILE A 178 2.14 -14.34 1.91
C ILE A 178 2.99 -14.46 0.63
N ARG A 179 2.65 -15.41 -0.24
CA ARG A 179 3.32 -15.61 -1.53
C ARG A 179 3.31 -14.38 -2.42
N LYS A 180 2.19 -13.65 -2.44
CA LYS A 180 2.10 -12.39 -3.18
C LYS A 180 3.03 -11.33 -2.59
N ALA A 181 3.04 -11.16 -1.27
CA ALA A 181 3.93 -10.21 -0.61
C ALA A 181 5.42 -10.56 -0.86
N GLU A 182 5.77 -11.85 -0.85
CA GLU A 182 7.13 -12.33 -1.18
C GLU A 182 7.51 -12.06 -2.64
N TYR A 183 6.56 -12.18 -3.58
CA TYR A 183 6.77 -11.83 -4.98
C TYR A 183 7.01 -10.33 -5.16
N ASP A 184 6.16 -9.50 -4.56
CA ASP A 184 6.28 -8.04 -4.60
C ASP A 184 7.61 -7.59 -3.95
N LEU A 185 8.05 -8.29 -2.89
CA LEU A 185 9.35 -8.08 -2.24
C LEU A 185 10.53 -8.39 -3.18
N LEU A 186 10.48 -9.51 -3.91
CA LEU A 186 11.51 -9.89 -4.88
C LEU A 186 11.61 -8.91 -6.05
N ASP A 187 10.47 -8.45 -6.56
CA ASP A 187 10.41 -7.49 -7.64
C ASP A 187 11.06 -6.16 -7.21
N LEU A 188 10.72 -5.70 -6.01
CA LEU A 188 11.32 -4.50 -5.44
C LEU A 188 12.83 -4.67 -5.19
N HIS A 189 13.27 -5.84 -4.71
CA HIS A 189 14.69 -6.12 -4.53
C HIS A 189 15.47 -6.05 -5.84
N ARG A 190 14.93 -6.64 -6.91
CA ARG A 190 15.55 -6.57 -8.24
C ARG A 190 15.70 -5.13 -8.70
N HIS A 191 14.68 -4.30 -8.50
CA HIS A 191 14.72 -2.89 -8.85
C HIS A 191 15.78 -2.12 -8.06
N VAL A 192 15.88 -2.36 -6.74
CA VAL A 192 16.92 -1.75 -5.89
C VAL A 192 18.32 -2.13 -6.37
N SER A 193 18.57 -3.41 -6.67
CA SER A 193 19.86 -3.87 -7.19
C SER A 193 20.25 -3.21 -8.51
N TYR A 194 19.29 -3.05 -9.43
CA TYR A 194 19.53 -2.40 -10.72
C TYR A 194 19.94 -0.93 -10.56
N ILE A 195 19.28 -0.19 -9.67
CA ILE A 195 19.62 1.23 -9.39
C ILE A 195 21.01 1.34 -8.77
N ASP A 196 21.34 0.45 -7.83
CA ASP A 196 22.67 0.44 -7.21
C ASP A 196 23.75 0.24 -8.28
N ASP A 197 23.57 -0.71 -9.22
CA ASP A 197 24.52 -1.04 -10.28
C ASP A 197 24.72 0.12 -11.29
N ASP A 198 23.65 0.80 -11.69
CA ASP A 198 23.71 1.96 -12.61
C ASP A 198 24.43 3.17 -11.97
N ASN A 199 24.28 3.38 -10.65
CA ASN A 199 24.93 4.48 -9.94
C ASN A 199 26.46 4.32 -9.83
N TYR A 200 27.01 3.12 -10.04
CA TYR A 200 28.47 2.89 -10.11
C TYR A 200 29.08 3.20 -11.48
N GLN A 201 28.27 3.47 -12.52
CA GLN A 201 28.76 3.72 -13.88
C GLN A 201 28.95 5.20 -14.22
N GLU A 202 28.38 6.14 -13.46
CA GLU A 202 28.48 7.59 -13.70
C GLU A 202 29.80 8.22 -13.20
N ASP A 203 30.60 7.52 -12.39
CA ASP A 203 31.84 8.06 -11.80
C ASP A 203 33.14 7.73 -12.60
N ASN A 204 33.04 7.18 -13.81
CA ASN A 204 34.20 6.86 -14.65
C ASN A 204 34.38 7.85 -15.84
N GLU A 205 34.38 9.15 -15.58
CA GLU A 205 35.10 10.10 -16.43
C GLU A 205 36.52 10.32 -15.88
N VAL A 206 37.41 9.36 -16.11
CA VAL A 206 38.85 9.57 -15.92
C VAL A 206 39.33 10.46 -17.07
N ALA A 207 39.50 11.74 -16.74
CA ALA A 207 40.27 12.70 -17.49
C ALA A 207 41.64 12.11 -17.88
N GLY A 208 42.02 12.32 -19.14
CA GLY A 208 43.11 11.60 -19.78
C GLY A 208 44.51 11.85 -19.22
N ASP A 209 45.42 10.99 -19.65
CA ASP A 209 46.76 11.44 -20.04
C ASP A 209 47.29 10.54 -21.15
N GLY A 210 47.65 11.16 -22.26
CA GLY A 210 48.32 10.52 -23.37
C GLY A 210 49.82 10.62 -23.15
N SER A 211 50.50 9.49 -23.03
CA SER A 211 51.94 9.44 -23.34
C SER A 211 52.28 8.12 -24.00
N ASP A 212 52.54 8.25 -25.30
CA ASP A 212 53.25 7.33 -26.18
C ASP A 212 54.71 7.11 -25.71
N GLY A 213 55.31 5.97 -26.03
CA GLY A 213 56.69 5.65 -25.61
C GLY A 213 57.18 4.21 -25.72
N THR A 214 56.98 3.58 -26.89
CA THR A 214 58.04 2.84 -27.65
C THR A 214 58.88 1.72 -26.97
N VAL A 215 58.47 0.47 -27.28
CA VAL A 215 59.20 -0.76 -27.73
C VAL A 215 60.47 -1.35 -27.05
N SER A 216 60.43 -2.69 -27.00
CA SER A 216 61.46 -3.68 -27.39
C SER A 216 62.19 -4.52 -26.32
N SER A 217 61.67 -5.76 -26.18
CA SER A 217 62.30 -7.06 -26.49
C SER A 217 63.46 -7.65 -25.66
N SER A 218 63.31 -8.98 -25.44
CA SER A 218 64.31 -10.06 -25.23
C SER A 218 64.98 -10.17 -23.86
N ALA A 219 65.41 -11.32 -23.35
CA ALA A 219 65.13 -12.76 -23.50
C ALA A 219 66.00 -13.47 -22.41
N SER A 220 65.65 -14.73 -22.09
CA SER A 220 66.56 -15.81 -21.61
C SER A 220 66.85 -16.01 -20.11
N GLN A 221 66.51 -17.24 -19.66
CA GLN A 221 67.31 -18.20 -18.85
C GLN A 221 67.68 -17.77 -17.40
N ASP A 222 67.77 -18.60 -16.37
CA ASP A 222 67.91 -20.05 -16.21
C ASP A 222 67.70 -20.45 -14.72
N SER A 223 67.49 -21.75 -14.48
CA SER A 223 67.95 -22.54 -13.31
C SER A 223 67.34 -22.39 -11.90
N ALA A 224 66.50 -23.39 -11.57
CA ALA A 224 66.70 -24.47 -10.59
C ALA A 224 67.27 -24.25 -9.16
N ASN A 225 66.64 -25.00 -8.25
CA ASN A 225 67.04 -25.47 -6.89
C ASN A 225 66.71 -24.54 -5.71
N ASP A 226 65.92 -25.00 -4.73
CA ASP A 226 66.45 -25.75 -3.59
C ASP A 226 65.33 -26.24 -2.66
N ALA A 227 65.53 -27.41 -2.08
CA ALA A 227 64.64 -28.07 -1.14
C ALA A 227 64.99 -27.64 0.30
N GLY A 228 64.02 -27.63 1.21
CA GLY A 228 64.33 -27.43 2.63
C GLY A 228 63.13 -27.45 3.58
N PHE A 229 62.89 -28.65 4.11
CA PHE A 229 62.06 -29.06 5.26
C PHE A 229 60.55 -29.20 5.09
#